data_AF-A0A932FHD9-F1
#
_entry.id   AF-A0A932FHD9-F1
#
_cell.length_a   1.000
_cell.length_b   1.000
_cell.length_c   1.000
_cell.angle_alpha   90.00
_cell.angle_beta   90.00
_cell.angle_gamma   90.00
#
_symmetry.space_group_name_H-M   'P 1'
#
loop_
_entity.id
_entity.type
_entity.pdbx_description
1 polymer ?
#
loop_
_entity_poly.entity_id
_entity_poly.type
_entity_poly.pdbx_seq_one_letter_code
_entity_poly.pdbx_strand_id
1 'polypeptide(L)'
;MRNFLRWLLRIIVNLIAKVEIHGYENVPESGAFIIATNHLGMLDAGMLFYALSRWDVFIPVAEKWEKNAFLRWAGRYANFIFIDRFNPDLKAMRKIIGLMESGNILVIAPEGTRSRAGSMIEGRPGVSYLAAKLNRPIIPVGLAGTEDNVILSNIKHFRRSHIVVTAGKPFTLPPLPTKERDAELKRFTDEIMCRIAALVPEKYRGVYAQHPRLRELLAVK
;
A
#
# COMPACT_ATOMS: atom_id res chain seq x y z
N MET A 1 20.02 -11.31 -9.97
CA MET A 1 18.69 -11.30 -10.64
C MET A 1 17.76 -10.20 -10.13
N ARG A 2 17.50 -10.09 -8.82
CA ARG A 2 16.60 -9.06 -8.26
C ARG A 2 17.03 -7.63 -8.61
N ASN A 3 18.29 -7.24 -8.35
CA ASN A 3 18.79 -5.90 -8.71
C ASN A 3 18.62 -5.55 -10.20
N PHE A 4 18.80 -6.54 -11.09
CA PHE A 4 18.52 -6.37 -12.53
C PHE A 4 17.05 -6.10 -12.80
N LEU A 5 16.13 -6.79 -12.11
CA LEU A 5 14.69 -6.56 -12.25
C LEU A 5 14.27 -5.16 -11.79
N ARG A 6 14.83 -4.64 -10.68
CA ARG A 6 14.57 -3.24 -10.27
C ARG A 6 15.18 -2.25 -11.25
N TRP A 7 16.38 -2.50 -11.75
CA TRP A 7 16.99 -1.66 -12.78
C TRP A 7 16.10 -1.59 -14.04
N LEU A 8 15.64 -2.74 -14.53
CA LEU A 8 14.73 -2.83 -15.67
C LEU A 8 13.40 -2.12 -15.39
N LEU A 9 12.82 -2.34 -14.20
CA LEU A 9 11.60 -1.65 -13.76
C LEU A 9 11.78 -0.13 -13.77
N ARG A 10 12.91 0.38 -13.22
CA ARG A 10 13.21 1.82 -13.19
C ARG A 10 13.34 2.39 -14.60
N ILE A 11 13.97 1.67 -15.53
CA ILE A 11 14.04 2.08 -16.93
C ILE A 11 12.64 2.18 -17.53
N ILE A 12 11.83 1.13 -17.43
CA ILE A 12 10.48 1.10 -18.00
C ILE A 12 9.63 2.24 -17.42
N VAL A 13 9.62 2.39 -16.10
CA VAL A 13 8.86 3.44 -15.43
C VAL A 13 9.34 4.83 -15.84
N ASN A 14 10.65 5.09 -15.90
CA ASN A 14 11.19 6.40 -16.27
C ASN A 14 10.97 6.74 -17.75
N LEU A 15 10.71 5.75 -18.61
CA LEU A 15 10.31 5.98 -20.00
C LEU A 15 8.87 6.49 -20.09
N ILE A 16 7.95 5.91 -19.30
CA ILE A 16 6.51 6.20 -19.34
C ILE A 16 6.06 7.25 -18.33
N ALA A 17 6.87 7.59 -17.34
CA ALA A 17 6.52 8.49 -16.27
C ALA A 17 7.73 9.27 -15.72
N LYS A 18 7.47 10.50 -15.27
CA LYS A 18 8.34 11.24 -14.36
C LYS A 18 7.93 10.87 -12.93
N VAL A 19 8.85 10.31 -12.15
CA VAL A 19 8.61 9.87 -10.77
C VAL A 19 9.25 10.83 -9.79
N GLU A 20 8.48 11.22 -8.77
CA GLU A 20 8.96 11.98 -7.61
C GLU A 20 8.73 11.16 -6.34
N ILE A 21 9.74 11.08 -5.49
CA ILE A 21 9.69 10.34 -4.22
C ILE A 21 9.99 11.31 -3.09
N HIS A 22 9.09 11.36 -2.10
CA HIS A 22 9.19 12.23 -0.93
C HIS A 22 9.08 11.41 0.36
N GLY A 23 9.77 11.84 1.41
CA GLY A 23 9.66 11.25 2.74
C GLY A 23 10.27 9.84 2.87
N TYR A 24 11.13 9.44 1.93
CA TYR A 24 11.77 8.12 1.92
C TYR A 24 12.66 7.89 3.15
N GLU A 25 13.20 8.97 3.73
CA GLU A 25 13.93 8.99 4.99
C GLU A 25 13.10 8.46 6.19
N ASN A 26 11.77 8.41 6.08
CA ASN A 26 10.90 7.81 7.10
C ASN A 26 10.86 6.28 7.04
N VAL A 27 11.38 5.66 5.98
CA VAL A 27 11.31 4.21 5.76
C VAL A 27 12.45 3.52 6.51
N PRO A 28 12.17 2.57 7.42
CA PRO A 28 13.22 1.86 8.15
C PRO A 28 14.14 1.07 7.22
N GLU A 29 15.46 1.20 7.42
CA GLU A 29 16.45 0.44 6.64
C GLU A 29 16.43 -1.06 6.97
N SER A 30 16.01 -1.42 8.18
CA SER A 30 16.03 -2.79 8.70
C SER A 30 14.78 -3.10 9.53
N GLY A 31 14.58 -4.38 9.83
CA GLY A 31 13.44 -4.86 10.63
C GLY A 31 12.13 -4.96 9.84
N ALA A 32 11.14 -5.56 10.47
CA ALA A 32 9.83 -5.77 9.88
C ALA A 32 8.90 -4.58 10.13
N PHE A 33 8.27 -4.09 9.07
CA PHE A 33 7.30 -3.01 9.12
C PHE A 33 6.22 -3.22 8.06
N ILE A 34 5.15 -2.45 8.19
CA ILE A 34 3.96 -2.51 7.34
C ILE A 34 3.93 -1.25 6.49
N ILE A 35 3.80 -1.39 5.18
CA ILE A 35 3.50 -0.28 4.27
C ILE A 35 1.99 -0.29 4.02
N ALA A 36 1.31 0.78 4.41
CA ALA A 36 -0.11 0.98 4.13
C ALA A 36 -0.27 2.04 3.04
N THR A 37 -0.87 1.66 1.90
CA THR A 37 -1.00 2.54 0.72
C THR A 37 -2.42 2.60 0.18
N ASN A 38 -2.79 3.70 -0.47
CA ASN A 38 -3.98 3.72 -1.34
C ASN A 38 -3.73 2.88 -2.60
N HIS A 39 -4.80 2.49 -3.31
CA HIS A 39 -4.71 1.63 -4.49
C HIS A 39 -5.46 2.20 -5.71
N LEU A 40 -4.73 2.83 -6.62
CA LEU A 40 -5.25 3.46 -7.84
C LEU A 40 -5.11 2.61 -9.09
N GLY A 41 -4.10 1.72 -9.14
CA GLY A 41 -3.78 0.99 -10.36
C GLY A 41 -2.84 -0.18 -10.17
N MET A 42 -2.55 -0.89 -11.27
CA MET A 42 -1.59 -2.01 -11.26
C MET A 42 -0.16 -1.55 -11.01
N LEU A 43 0.16 -0.31 -11.40
CA LEU A 43 1.51 0.23 -11.25
C LEU A 43 1.89 0.48 -9.79
N ASP A 44 0.93 0.53 -8.86
CA ASP A 44 1.15 0.76 -7.43
C ASP A 44 2.17 -0.23 -6.83
N ALA A 45 1.99 -1.52 -7.12
CA ALA A 45 2.93 -2.56 -6.68
C ALA A 45 4.33 -2.33 -7.27
N GLY A 46 4.40 -1.92 -8.54
CA GLY A 46 5.66 -1.56 -9.19
C GLY A 46 6.33 -0.36 -8.53
N MET A 47 5.57 0.66 -8.13
CA MET A 47 6.12 1.85 -7.46
C MET A 47 6.79 1.52 -6.13
N LEU A 48 6.31 0.51 -5.41
CA LEU A 48 6.94 0.04 -4.18
C LEU A 48 8.31 -0.59 -4.45
N PHE A 49 8.43 -1.46 -5.46
CA PHE A 49 9.73 -2.04 -5.85
C PHE A 49 10.67 -1.01 -6.51
N TYR A 50 10.11 0.04 -7.12
CA TYR A 50 10.85 1.16 -7.67
C TYR A 50 11.51 1.98 -6.56
N ALA A 51 10.73 2.33 -5.52
CA ALA A 51 11.13 3.20 -4.43
C ALA A 51 11.99 2.50 -3.38
N LEU A 52 11.58 1.30 -2.94
CA LEU A 52 12.26 0.58 -1.84
C LEU A 52 13.61 0.01 -2.27
N SER A 53 14.60 0.12 -1.39
CA SER A 53 15.90 -0.55 -1.52
C SER A 53 15.82 -2.05 -1.20
N ARG A 54 14.78 -2.48 -0.49
CA ARG A 54 14.54 -3.84 0.00
C ARG A 54 13.71 -4.71 -0.95
N TRP A 55 13.89 -6.03 -0.86
CA TRP A 55 13.28 -7.06 -1.74
C TRP A 55 12.45 -8.10 -0.99
N ASP A 56 12.60 -8.13 0.31
CA ASP A 56 11.85 -8.91 1.29
C ASP A 56 10.46 -8.30 1.53
N VAL A 57 9.84 -7.80 0.47
CA VAL A 57 8.48 -7.27 0.43
C VAL A 57 7.54 -8.40 0.04
N PHE A 58 6.39 -8.53 0.69
CA PHE A 58 5.32 -9.42 0.27
C PHE A 58 3.97 -8.71 0.27
N ILE A 59 3.12 -9.10 -0.70
CA ILE A 59 1.84 -8.44 -0.95
C ILE A 59 0.72 -9.48 -0.90
N PRO A 60 -0.23 -9.37 0.04
CA PRO A 60 -1.43 -10.20 0.03
C PRO A 60 -2.33 -9.85 -1.16
N VAL A 61 -2.63 -10.84 -1.98
CA VAL A 61 -3.50 -10.74 -3.14
C VAL A 61 -4.68 -11.69 -2.95
N ALA A 62 -5.88 -11.29 -3.38
CA ALA A 62 -7.05 -12.16 -3.24
C ALA A 62 -6.84 -13.47 -4.02
N GLU A 63 -7.15 -14.60 -3.38
CA GLU A 63 -6.91 -15.96 -3.91
C GLU A 63 -7.47 -16.19 -5.31
N LYS A 64 -8.62 -15.59 -5.65
CA LYS A 64 -9.21 -15.66 -7.01
C LYS A 64 -8.26 -15.24 -8.13
N TRP A 65 -7.27 -14.40 -7.83
CA TRP A 65 -6.28 -13.93 -8.81
C TRP A 65 -5.15 -14.92 -9.06
N GLU A 66 -5.05 -16.01 -8.30
CA GLU A 66 -4.04 -17.06 -8.52
C GLU A 66 -4.18 -17.70 -9.90
N LYS A 67 -5.40 -17.77 -10.44
CA LYS A 67 -5.68 -18.30 -11.79
C LYS A 67 -5.18 -17.41 -12.92
N ASN A 68 -4.85 -16.15 -12.65
CA ASN A 68 -4.33 -15.23 -13.66
C ASN A 68 -2.83 -15.48 -13.90
N ALA A 69 -2.46 -15.89 -15.12
CA ALA A 69 -1.09 -16.26 -15.48
C ALA A 69 -0.08 -15.11 -15.27
N PHE A 70 -0.48 -13.88 -15.58
CA PHE A 70 0.36 -12.70 -15.39
C PHE A 70 0.61 -12.42 -13.90
N LEU A 71 -0.44 -12.42 -13.07
CA LEU A 71 -0.29 -12.19 -11.63
C LEU A 71 0.46 -13.33 -10.93
N ARG A 72 0.33 -14.56 -11.42
CA ARG A 72 1.11 -15.70 -10.92
C ARG A 72 2.59 -15.55 -11.28
N TRP A 73 2.90 -15.16 -12.52
CA TRP A 73 4.26 -14.87 -12.94
C TRP A 73 4.85 -13.70 -12.14
N ALA A 74 4.14 -12.58 -12.05
CA ALA A 74 4.56 -11.42 -11.25
C ALA A 74 4.73 -11.77 -9.77
N GLY A 75 3.82 -12.57 -9.21
CA GLY A 75 3.85 -13.03 -7.82
C GLY A 75 5.08 -13.86 -7.46
N ARG A 76 5.71 -14.55 -8.42
CA ARG A 76 7.00 -15.24 -8.21
C ARG A 76 8.16 -14.28 -7.96
N TYR A 77 8.06 -13.05 -8.45
CA TYR A 77 9.11 -12.04 -8.31
C TYR A 77 8.78 -10.97 -7.27
N ALA A 78 7.49 -10.70 -7.05
CA ALA A 78 6.96 -9.70 -6.12
C ALA A 78 6.46 -10.28 -4.78
N ASN A 79 6.74 -11.57 -4.52
CA ASN A 79 6.31 -12.34 -3.35
C ASN A 79 4.82 -12.15 -3.01
N PHE A 80 3.94 -12.38 -3.98
CA PHE A 80 2.50 -12.34 -3.72
C PHE A 80 2.08 -13.53 -2.88
N ILE A 81 1.33 -13.29 -1.82
CA ILE A 81 0.66 -14.34 -1.06
C ILE A 81 -0.82 -14.31 -1.39
N PHE A 82 -1.30 -15.38 -2.01
CA PHE A 82 -2.71 -15.54 -2.35
C PHE A 82 -3.46 -15.97 -1.09
N ILE A 83 -4.35 -15.10 -0.58
CA ILE A 83 -5.13 -15.33 0.64
C ILE A 83 -6.53 -14.72 0.50
N ASP A 84 -7.48 -15.15 1.32
CA ASP A 84 -8.68 -14.35 1.58
C ASP A 84 -8.27 -13.12 2.40
N ARG A 85 -8.46 -11.93 1.81
CA ARG A 85 -8.08 -10.64 2.43
C ARG A 85 -9.17 -10.06 3.32
N PHE A 86 -10.38 -10.61 3.25
CA PHE A 86 -11.53 -10.15 4.03
C PHE A 86 -11.76 -11.06 5.24
N ASN A 87 -11.53 -12.37 5.07
CA ASN A 87 -11.60 -13.35 6.15
C ASN A 87 -10.35 -14.24 6.10
N PRO A 88 -9.15 -13.70 6.44
CA PRO A 88 -7.93 -14.52 6.43
C PRO A 88 -8.10 -15.67 7.42
N ASP A 89 -7.99 -16.89 6.91
CA ASP A 89 -8.00 -18.08 7.74
C ASP A 89 -6.79 -18.09 8.69
N LEU A 90 -6.84 -18.95 9.70
CA LEU A 90 -5.75 -19.08 10.68
C LEU A 90 -4.40 -19.40 9.99
N LYS A 91 -4.44 -20.10 8.85
CA LYS A 91 -3.25 -20.46 8.08
C LYS A 91 -2.62 -19.23 7.40
N ALA A 92 -3.41 -18.38 6.76
CA ALA A 92 -2.99 -17.12 6.18
C ALA A 92 -2.39 -16.19 7.25
N MET A 93 -3.07 -16.06 8.39
CA MET A 93 -2.58 -15.26 9.52
C MET A 93 -1.23 -15.76 10.04
N ARG A 94 -1.08 -17.07 10.28
CA ARG A 94 0.20 -17.66 10.72
C ARG A 94 1.31 -17.43 9.69
N LYS A 95 1.01 -17.56 8.40
CA LYS A 95 1.96 -17.29 7.32
C LYS A 95 2.43 -15.84 7.31
N ILE A 96 1.52 -14.88 7.44
CA ILE A 96 1.87 -13.45 7.50
C ILE A 96 2.73 -13.17 8.74
N ILE A 97 2.33 -13.68 9.90
CA ILE A 97 3.09 -13.51 11.15
C ILE A 97 4.51 -14.06 11.00
N GLY A 98 4.68 -15.29 10.49
CA GLY A 98 6.01 -15.88 10.30
C GLY A 98 6.89 -15.11 9.31
N LEU A 99 6.30 -14.53 8.25
CA LEU A 99 7.03 -13.65 7.34
C LEU A 99 7.48 -12.37 8.04
N MET A 100 6.60 -11.75 8.83
CA MET A 100 6.93 -10.56 9.60
C MET A 100 7.98 -10.83 10.70
N GLU A 101 7.93 -11.99 11.36
CA GLU A 101 8.96 -12.41 12.33
C GLU A 101 10.32 -12.62 11.67
N SER A 102 10.34 -13.06 10.41
CA SER A 102 11.56 -13.20 9.60
C SER A 102 12.12 -11.86 9.07
N GLY A 103 11.56 -10.72 9.50
CA GLY A 103 12.06 -9.39 9.11
C GLY A 103 11.43 -8.81 7.84
N ASN A 104 10.52 -9.52 7.16
CA ASN A 104 9.95 -9.07 5.89
C ASN A 104 9.04 -7.83 6.03
N ILE A 105 8.80 -7.14 4.91
CA ILE A 105 7.92 -5.97 4.79
C ILE A 105 6.57 -6.41 4.23
N LEU A 106 5.52 -6.15 4.99
CA LEU A 106 4.14 -6.35 4.53
C LEU A 106 3.66 -5.10 3.79
N VAL A 107 3.17 -5.26 2.57
CA VAL A 107 2.44 -4.19 1.86
C VAL A 107 0.95 -4.50 1.88
N ILE A 108 0.16 -3.53 2.31
CA ILE A 108 -1.29 -3.62 2.36
C ILE A 108 -1.95 -2.38 1.75
N ALA A 109 -3.01 -2.62 0.99
CA ALA A 109 -3.96 -1.58 0.60
C ALA A 109 -5.23 -1.74 1.45
N PRO A 110 -5.51 -0.86 2.42
CA PRO A 110 -6.65 -1.02 3.32
C PRO A 110 -8.00 -1.09 2.60
N GLU A 111 -8.10 -0.48 1.42
CA GLU A 111 -9.26 -0.51 0.51
C GLU A 111 -9.63 -1.93 0.05
N GLY A 112 -8.64 -2.83 -0.02
CA GLY A 112 -8.81 -4.22 -0.46
C GLY A 112 -9.10 -4.39 -1.96
N THR A 113 -9.30 -3.32 -2.72
CA THR A 113 -9.46 -3.36 -4.18
C THR A 113 -8.96 -2.06 -4.79
N ARG A 114 -8.62 -2.10 -6.09
CA ARG A 114 -8.32 -0.89 -6.86
C ARG A 114 -9.54 0.04 -6.89
N SER A 115 -9.30 1.33 -6.70
CA SER A 115 -10.29 2.36 -6.96
C SER A 115 -10.56 2.48 -8.46
N ARG A 116 -11.84 2.41 -8.84
CA ARG A 116 -12.28 2.72 -10.21
C ARG A 116 -12.49 4.22 -10.44
N ALA A 117 -12.67 4.98 -9.36
CA ALA A 117 -12.92 6.41 -9.41
C ALA A 117 -11.63 7.25 -9.42
N GLY A 118 -10.45 6.62 -9.32
CA GLY A 118 -9.17 7.33 -9.25
C GLY A 118 -8.95 8.10 -7.95
N SER A 119 -9.71 7.79 -6.90
CA SER A 119 -9.60 8.39 -5.57
C SER A 119 -9.85 7.36 -4.47
N MET A 120 -9.44 7.65 -3.24
CA MET A 120 -9.50 6.70 -2.13
C MET A 120 -10.93 6.27 -1.81
N ILE A 121 -11.11 4.97 -1.61
CA ILE A 121 -12.39 4.38 -1.18
C ILE A 121 -12.33 3.96 0.29
N GLU A 122 -13.46 3.55 0.86
CA GLU A 122 -13.52 3.15 2.26
C GLU A 122 -12.58 1.97 2.54
N GLY A 123 -11.75 2.13 3.58
CA GLY A 123 -10.87 1.08 4.06
C GLY A 123 -11.65 -0.04 4.75
N ARG A 124 -11.07 -1.24 4.82
CA ARG A 124 -11.70 -2.41 5.43
C ARG A 124 -11.09 -2.77 6.78
N PRO A 125 -11.93 -3.08 7.81
CA PRO A 125 -11.47 -3.45 9.15
C PRO A 125 -10.44 -4.58 9.19
N GLY A 126 -10.53 -5.57 8.30
CA GLY A 126 -9.61 -6.72 8.30
C GLY A 126 -8.13 -6.33 8.19
N VAL A 127 -7.84 -5.22 7.51
CA VAL A 127 -6.47 -4.70 7.36
C VAL A 127 -5.97 -4.05 8.66
N SER A 128 -6.81 -3.26 9.32
CA SER A 128 -6.48 -2.71 10.65
C SER A 128 -6.33 -3.81 11.70
N TYR A 129 -7.12 -4.89 11.62
CA TYR A 129 -7.00 -6.04 12.50
C TYR A 129 -5.63 -6.70 12.37
N LEU A 130 -5.20 -6.95 11.14
CA LEU A 130 -3.88 -7.51 10.86
C LEU A 130 -2.77 -6.58 11.38
N ALA A 131 -2.85 -5.29 11.08
CA ALA A 131 -1.84 -4.32 11.50
C ALA A 131 -1.72 -4.22 13.02
N ALA A 132 -2.85 -4.14 13.74
CA ALA A 132 -2.87 -4.12 15.20
C ALA A 132 -2.35 -5.44 15.81
N LYS A 133 -2.66 -6.59 15.19
CA LYS A 133 -2.20 -7.90 15.68
C LYS A 133 -0.69 -8.10 15.49
N LEU A 134 -0.11 -7.55 14.43
CA LEU A 134 1.32 -7.65 14.13
C LEU A 134 2.18 -6.79 15.07
N ASN A 135 1.63 -5.71 15.61
CA ASN A 135 2.35 -4.76 16.48
C ASN A 135 3.70 -4.32 15.89
N ARG A 136 3.69 -3.96 14.59
CA ARG A 136 4.86 -3.45 13.85
C ARG A 136 4.63 -2.01 13.42
N PRO A 137 5.69 -1.22 13.19
CA PRO A 137 5.56 0.11 12.63
C PRO A 137 4.81 0.09 11.30
N ILE A 138 3.88 1.02 11.13
CA ILE A 138 3.11 1.26 9.91
C ILE A 138 3.66 2.53 9.26
N ILE A 139 4.09 2.41 8.02
CA ILE A 139 4.50 3.52 7.16
C ILE A 139 3.33 3.81 6.21
N PRO A 140 2.62 4.93 6.38
CA PRO A 140 1.60 5.34 5.42
C PRO A 140 2.30 5.83 4.15
N VAL A 141 1.83 5.38 2.99
CA VAL A 141 2.36 5.79 1.68
C VAL A 141 1.21 6.31 0.82
N GLY A 142 1.34 7.54 0.33
CA GLY A 142 0.44 8.13 -0.64
C GLY A 142 0.97 7.93 -2.06
N LEU A 143 0.15 7.36 -2.93
CA LEU A 143 0.40 7.22 -4.37
C LEU A 143 -0.53 8.16 -5.14
N ALA A 144 0.04 8.91 -6.08
CA ALA A 144 -0.68 9.79 -6.99
C ALA A 144 -0.18 9.61 -8.43
N GLY A 145 -1.09 9.65 -9.40
CA GLY A 145 -0.75 9.55 -10.83
C GLY A 145 -0.57 8.13 -11.36
N THR A 146 -0.91 7.11 -10.59
CA THR A 146 -0.78 5.69 -10.94
C THR A 146 -2.08 5.06 -11.47
N GLU A 147 -3.12 5.85 -11.73
CA GLU A 147 -4.40 5.37 -12.27
C GLU A 147 -4.20 4.67 -13.63
N ASP A 148 -4.72 3.44 -13.77
CA ASP A 148 -4.54 2.62 -14.98
C ASP A 148 -4.95 3.38 -16.25
N ASN A 149 -6.08 4.09 -16.22
CA ASN A 149 -6.60 4.85 -17.36
C ASN A 149 -5.69 6.03 -17.76
N VAL A 150 -5.09 6.71 -16.77
CA VAL A 150 -4.20 7.86 -17.02
C VAL A 150 -2.89 7.37 -17.62
N ILE A 151 -2.31 6.31 -17.06
CA ILE A 151 -1.08 5.69 -17.56
C ILE A 151 -1.27 5.21 -19.01
N LEU A 152 -2.32 4.44 -19.27
CA LEU A 152 -2.60 3.90 -20.62
C LEU A 152 -2.86 5.01 -21.64
N SER A 153 -3.61 6.05 -21.26
CA SER A 153 -3.87 7.20 -22.13
C SER A 153 -2.59 7.95 -22.48
N ASN A 154 -1.73 8.23 -21.49
CA ASN A 154 -0.48 8.95 -21.74
C ASN A 154 0.48 8.13 -22.62
N ILE A 155 0.62 6.82 -22.38
CA ILE A 155 1.42 5.93 -23.23
C ILE A 155 0.92 5.97 -24.68
N LYS A 156 -0.40 5.90 -24.91
CA LYS A 156 -0.99 5.96 -26.26
C LYS A 156 -0.68 7.27 -27.00
N HIS A 157 -0.51 8.36 -26.27
CA HIS A 157 -0.18 9.67 -26.82
C HIS A 157 1.32 10.02 -26.72
N PHE A 158 2.18 9.04 -26.42
CA PHE A 158 3.63 9.23 -26.23
C PHE A 158 3.98 10.32 -25.21
N ARG A 159 3.14 10.49 -24.18
CA ARG A 159 3.34 11.43 -23.08
C ARG A 159 3.79 10.67 -21.83
N ARG A 160 4.62 11.32 -21.02
CA ARG A 160 5.00 10.81 -19.70
C ARG A 160 3.94 11.19 -18.67
N SER A 161 3.50 10.21 -17.88
CA SER A 161 2.69 10.48 -16.69
C SER A 161 3.53 11.14 -15.59
N HIS A 162 2.88 11.83 -14.67
CA HIS A 162 3.53 12.33 -13.45
C HIS A 162 3.10 11.46 -12.28
N ILE A 163 4.05 10.79 -11.63
CA ILE A 163 3.80 9.89 -10.51
C ILE A 163 4.51 10.44 -9.28
N VAL A 164 3.76 10.54 -8.18
CA VAL A 164 4.29 10.98 -6.89
C VAL A 164 4.10 9.87 -5.87
N VAL A 165 5.18 9.50 -5.19
CA VAL A 165 5.20 8.56 -4.07
C VAL A 165 5.63 9.31 -2.83
N THR A 166 4.77 9.38 -1.81
CA THR A 166 5.05 10.11 -0.57
C THR A 166 4.97 9.15 0.61
N ALA A 167 6.08 8.90 1.30
CA ALA A 167 6.12 8.14 2.54
C ALA A 167 5.97 9.07 3.75
N GLY A 168 5.01 8.77 4.62
CA GLY A 168 4.78 9.51 5.86
C GLY A 168 5.58 8.95 7.04
N LYS A 169 5.48 9.63 8.18
CA LYS A 169 6.16 9.21 9.42
C LYS A 169 5.61 7.86 9.92
N PRO A 170 6.48 6.97 10.42
CA PRO A 170 6.06 5.72 11.05
C PRO A 170 5.12 5.96 12.24
N PHE A 171 4.16 5.06 12.43
CA PHE A 171 3.33 5.03 13.63
C PHE A 171 2.96 3.59 13.99
N THR A 172 2.46 3.39 15.20
CA THR A 172 1.93 2.09 15.66
C THR A 172 0.47 2.25 16.05
N LEU A 173 -0.28 1.15 15.96
CA LEU A 173 -1.63 1.08 16.51
C LEU A 173 -1.56 0.53 17.93
N PRO A 174 -2.41 1.01 18.84
CA PRO A 174 -2.53 0.41 20.16
C PRO A 174 -3.09 -1.02 20.04
N PRO A 175 -2.86 -1.87 21.06
CA PRO A 175 -3.45 -3.20 21.11
C PRO A 175 -4.98 -3.13 21.03
N LEU A 176 -5.60 -4.08 20.34
CA LEU A 176 -7.05 -4.15 20.26
C LEU A 176 -7.66 -4.46 21.63
N PRO A 177 -8.66 -3.68 22.07
CA PRO A 177 -9.34 -3.96 23.33
C PRO A 177 -10.25 -5.19 23.22
N THR A 178 -10.57 -5.76 24.39
CA THR A 178 -11.49 -6.90 24.51
C THR A 178 -12.94 -6.52 24.27
N LYS A 179 -13.32 -5.26 24.58
CA LYS A 179 -14.65 -4.69 24.35
C LYS A 179 -14.61 -3.71 23.18
N GLU A 180 -15.75 -3.53 22.50
CA GLU A 180 -15.92 -2.56 21.39
C GLU A 180 -14.94 -2.73 20.23
N ARG A 181 -14.50 -3.97 20.01
CA ARG A 181 -13.47 -4.30 19.02
C ARG A 181 -13.79 -3.80 17.62
N ASP A 182 -15.03 -3.90 17.17
CA ASP A 182 -15.42 -3.49 15.81
C ASP A 182 -15.36 -1.96 15.63
N ALA A 183 -15.79 -1.21 16.64
CA ALA A 183 -15.70 0.26 16.63
C ALA A 183 -14.25 0.73 16.61
N GLU A 184 -13.38 0.09 17.40
CA GLU A 184 -11.95 0.39 17.42
C GLU A 184 -11.24 -0.02 16.13
N LEU A 185 -11.60 -1.15 15.52
CA LEU A 185 -11.08 -1.53 14.20
C LEU A 185 -11.46 -0.50 13.13
N LYS A 186 -12.69 0.02 13.18
CA LYS A 186 -13.10 1.10 12.29
C LYS A 186 -12.25 2.35 12.53
N ARG A 187 -12.05 2.76 13.78
CA ARG A 187 -11.18 3.90 14.14
C ARG A 187 -9.74 3.71 13.65
N PHE A 188 -9.17 2.52 13.82
CA PHE A 188 -7.81 2.22 13.34
C PHE A 188 -7.73 2.25 11.82
N THR A 189 -8.75 1.75 11.14
CA THR A 189 -8.86 1.84 9.67
C THR A 189 -8.91 3.30 9.23
N ASP A 190 -9.77 4.11 9.87
CA ASP A 190 -9.90 5.54 9.59
C ASP A 190 -8.60 6.30 9.89
N GLU A 191 -7.86 5.96 10.95
CA GLU A 191 -6.54 6.52 11.26
C GLU A 191 -5.51 6.22 10.16
N ILE A 192 -5.40 4.95 9.74
CA ILE A 192 -4.50 4.55 8.65
C ILE A 192 -4.86 5.32 7.36
N MET A 193 -6.15 5.34 7.02
CA MET A 193 -6.62 5.95 5.78
C MET A 193 -6.46 7.47 5.80
N CYS A 194 -6.75 8.15 6.91
CA CYS A 194 -6.52 9.60 7.03
C CYS A 194 -5.04 9.94 6.92
N ARG A 195 -4.14 9.12 7.46
CA ARG A 195 -2.69 9.30 7.29
C ARG A 195 -2.25 9.14 5.85
N ILE A 196 -2.81 8.19 5.10
CA ILE A 196 -2.56 8.06 3.65
C ILE A 196 -3.13 9.28 2.89
N ALA A 197 -4.36 9.69 3.22
CA ALA A 197 -5.04 10.83 2.60
C ALA A 197 -4.27 12.16 2.80
N ALA A 198 -3.54 12.32 3.91
CA ALA A 198 -2.69 13.48 4.19
C ALA A 198 -1.42 13.55 3.31
N LEU A 199 -1.10 12.47 2.58
CA LEU A 199 0.09 12.33 1.74
C LEU A 199 -0.22 12.45 0.24
N VAL A 200 -1.49 12.46 -0.13
CA VAL A 200 -1.95 12.58 -1.53
C VAL A 200 -2.62 13.95 -1.78
N PRO A 201 -2.57 14.45 -3.04
CA PRO A 201 -3.34 15.63 -3.45
C PRO A 201 -4.84 15.47 -3.19
N GLU A 202 -5.54 16.60 -3.04
CA GLU A 202 -6.95 16.62 -2.62
C GLU A 202 -7.87 15.75 -3.48
N LYS A 203 -7.67 15.79 -4.82
CA LYS A 203 -8.45 14.99 -5.77
C LYS A 203 -8.38 13.47 -5.52
N TYR A 204 -7.35 12.98 -4.84
CA TYR A 204 -7.16 11.56 -4.53
C TYR A 204 -7.75 11.14 -3.19
N ARG A 205 -8.16 12.07 -2.33
CA ARG A 205 -8.58 11.76 -0.94
C ARG A 205 -9.91 11.02 -0.85
N GLY A 206 -10.74 11.11 -1.88
CA GLY A 206 -12.01 10.40 -1.99
C GLY A 206 -12.89 10.55 -0.74
N VAL A 207 -13.37 9.44 -0.18
CA VAL A 207 -14.30 9.45 0.97
C VAL A 207 -13.70 10.10 2.24
N TYR A 208 -12.38 10.22 2.32
CA TYR A 208 -11.68 10.80 3.47
C TYR A 208 -11.43 12.32 3.34
N ALA A 209 -11.78 12.94 2.20
CA ALA A 209 -11.49 14.35 1.93
C ALA A 209 -12.00 15.32 3.02
N GLN A 210 -13.14 15.00 3.64
CA GLN A 210 -13.78 15.83 4.67
C GLN A 210 -13.69 15.22 6.08
N HIS A 211 -12.90 14.16 6.26
CA HIS A 211 -12.83 13.46 7.54
C HIS A 211 -12.18 14.36 8.61
N PRO A 212 -12.76 14.50 9.82
CA PRO A 212 -12.21 15.38 10.87
C PRO A 212 -10.75 15.08 11.19
N ARG A 213 -10.41 13.79 11.31
CA ARG A 213 -9.05 13.34 11.57
C ARG A 213 -8.04 13.77 10.49
N LEU A 214 -8.46 13.84 9.22
CA LEU A 214 -7.58 14.33 8.16
C LEU A 214 -7.28 15.83 8.35
N ARG A 215 -8.28 16.63 8.75
CA ARG A 215 -8.09 18.07 8.98
C ARG A 215 -7.08 18.33 10.08
N GLU A 216 -7.12 17.55 11.16
CA GLU A 216 -6.12 17.59 12.23
C GLU A 216 -4.71 17.29 11.71
N LEU A 217 -4.56 16.22 10.92
CA LEU A 217 -3.26 15.82 10.36
C LEU A 217 -2.67 16.86 9.41
N LEU A 218 -3.52 17.58 8.66
CA LEU A 218 -3.09 18.63 7.75
C LEU A 218 -2.73 19.93 8.46
N ALA A 219 -3.32 20.21 9.63
CA ALA A 219 -3.05 21.42 10.42
C ALA A 219 -1.69 21.39 11.15
N VAL A 220 -1.07 20.21 11.29
CA VAL A 220 0.21 20.00 12.01
C VAL A 220 1.42 19.98 11.05
N LYS A 221 1.20 20.13 9.74
CA LYS A 221 2.25 20.23 8.71
C LYS A 221 2.71 21.67 8.55
#